data_AF-A0A2S6G0J9-F1
#
_entry.id   AF-A0A2S6G0J9-F1
#
_cell.length_a   1.000
_cell.length_b   1.000
_cell.length_c   1.000
_cell.angle_alpha   90.00
_cell.angle_beta   90.00
_cell.angle_gamma   90.00
#
_symmetry.space_group_name_H-M   'P 1'
#
loop_
_entity.id
_entity.type
_entity.pdbx_description
1 polymer ?
#
loop_
_entity_poly.entity_id
_entity_poly.type
_entity_poly.pdbx_seq_one_letter_code
_entity_poly.pdbx_strand_id
1 'polypeptide(L)' 'MSKHITNYKPEDFAGLLNVSVKTLQRWDRDKILIAKRTPTDRRYYTYDQYLEFKGVTNDSNTKNNSC' A
#
# COMPACT_ATOMS: atom_id res chain seq x y z
N MET A 1 -4.32 7.99 25.15
CA MET A 1 -4.58 7.13 23.98
C MET A 1 -4.22 7.87 22.71
N SER A 2 -3.04 7.61 22.16
CA SER A 2 -2.60 8.15 20.87
C SER A 2 -3.50 7.56 19.78
N LYS A 3 -4.27 8.41 19.08
CA LYS A 3 -5.05 7.98 17.91
C LYS A 3 -4.09 7.54 16.82
N HIS A 4 -3.84 6.23 16.72
CA HIS A 4 -3.27 5.69 15.51
C HIS A 4 -4.31 5.91 14.41
N ILE A 5 -4.05 6.89 13.53
CA ILE A 5 -4.82 7.07 12.31
C ILE A 5 -4.73 5.75 11.56
N THR A 6 -5.85 5.04 11.46
CA THR A 6 -5.92 3.71 10.86
C THR A 6 -5.89 3.80 9.33
N ASN A 7 -6.18 4.98 8.77
CA ASN A 7 -6.37 5.22 7.34
C ASN A 7 -5.55 6.43 6.91
N TYR A 8 -4.49 6.19 6.16
CA TYR A 8 -3.61 7.20 5.59
C TYR A 8 -4.05 7.54 4.17
N LYS A 9 -3.97 8.83 3.82
CA LYS A 9 -4.04 9.25 2.42
C LYS A 9 -2.76 8.78 1.70
N PRO A 10 -2.80 8.60 0.37
CA PRO A 10 -1.62 8.26 -0.41
C PRO A 10 -0.45 9.23 -0.20
N GLU A 11 -0.74 10.52 0.00
CA GLU A 11 0.27 11.55 0.26
C GLU A 11 0.97 11.35 1.61
N ASP A 12 0.21 11.14 2.68
CA ASP A 12 0.75 10.91 4.03
C ASP A 12 1.55 9.59 4.09
N PHE A 13 1.02 8.55 3.44
CA PHE A 13 1.66 7.24 3.39
C PHE A 13 2.96 7.25 2.58
N ALA A 14 3.00 8.04 1.50
CA ALA A 14 4.21 8.26 0.72
C ALA A 14 5.30 8.94 1.56
N GLY A 15 4.91 9.96 2.35
CA GLY A 15 5.79 10.62 3.31
C GLY A 15 6.34 9.66 4.38
N LEU A 16 5.49 8.77 4.91
CA LEU A 16 5.89 7.74 5.89
C LEU A 16 6.97 6.80 5.34
N LEU A 17 6.82 6.39 4.08
CA LEU A 17 7.76 5.50 3.39
C LEU A 17 8.95 6.22 2.74
N ASN A 18 8.96 7.56 2.78
CA ASN A 18 9.91 8.41 2.09
C ASN A 18 9.99 8.12 0.57
N VAL A 19 8.85 7.83 -0.04
CA VAL A 19 8.69 7.59 -1.48
C VAL A 19 7.75 8.62 -2.10
N SER A 20 7.68 8.67 -3.43
CA SER A 20 6.70 9.52 -4.12
C SER A 20 5.33 8.85 -4.20
N VAL A 21 4.26 9.64 -4.27
CA VAL A 21 2.90 9.14 -4.53
C VAL A 21 2.82 8.38 -5.86
N LYS A 22 3.59 8.79 -6.88
CA LYS A 22 3.70 8.07 -8.16
C LYS A 22 4.25 6.65 -7.99
N THR A 23 5.18 6.46 -7.05
CA THR A 23 5.71 5.13 -6.70
C THR A 23 4.61 4.26 -6.08
N LEU A 24 3.82 4.80 -5.15
CA LEU A 24 2.68 4.08 -4.56
C LEU A 24 1.63 3.70 -5.62
N GLN A 25 1.33 4.59 -6.56
CA GLN A 25 0.43 4.30 -7.67
C GLN A 25 0.95 3.18 -8.58
N ARG A 26 2.27 3.14 -8.82
CA ARG A 26 2.90 2.04 -9.55
C ARG A 26 2.81 0.74 -8.78
N TRP A 27 3.03 0.75 -7.47
CA TRP A 27 2.87 -0.44 -6.62
C TRP A 27 1.44 -0.96 -6.56
N ASP A 28 0.42 -0.09 -6.63
CA ASP A 28 -0.99 -0.49 -6.77
C ASP A 28 -1.23 -1.25 -8.09
N ARG A 29 -0.60 -0.80 -9.19
CA ARG A 29 -0.68 -1.45 -10.51
C ARG A 29 0.08 -2.78 -10.55
N ASP A 30 1.29 -2.80 -9.99
CA ASP A 30 2.17 -3.96 -9.96
C ASP A 30 1.77 -4.95 -8.85
N LYS A 31 0.71 -4.65 -8.09
CA LYS A 31 0.20 -5.42 -6.94
C LYS A 31 1.25 -5.69 -5.85
N ILE A 32 2.22 -4.80 -5.72
CA ILE A 32 3.25 -4.81 -4.68
C ILE A 32 2.68 -4.28 -3.36
N LEU A 33 1.84 -3.24 -3.45
CA LEU A 33 1.18 -2.63 -2.31
C LEU A 33 -0.22 -2.19 -2.74
N ILE A 34 -1.21 -3.04 -2.48
CA ILE A 34 -2.58 -2.86 -2.96
C ILE A 34 -3.28 -1.79 -2.13
N ALA A 35 -3.75 -0.70 -2.73
CA ALA A 35 -4.51 0.32 -2.00
C ALA A 35 -5.94 -0.18 -1.69
N LYS A 36 -6.43 0.05 -0.47
CA LYS A 36 -7.84 -0.17 -0.17
C LYS A 36 -8.68 0.95 -0.82
N ARG A 37 -9.85 0.59 -1.33
CA ARG A 37 -10.76 1.50 -2.06
C ARG A 37 -12.02 1.70 -1.23
N THR A 38 -12.48 2.94 -1.11
CA THR A 38 -13.81 3.21 -0.56
C THR A 38 -14.90 2.91 -1.60
N PRO A 39 -16.19 2.83 -1.21
CA PRO A 39 -17.29 2.71 -2.17
C PRO A 39 -17.33 3.86 -3.20
N THR A 40 -16.66 4.97 -2.90
CA THR A 40 -16.50 6.15 -3.78
C THR A 40 -15.16 6.12 -4.54
N ASP A 41 -14.51 4.95 -4.66
CA ASP A 41 -13.24 4.71 -5.36
C ASP A 41 -12.01 5.50 -4.83
N ARG A 42 -12.08 6.04 -3.61
CA ARG A 42 -10.93 6.75 -3.03
C ARG A 42 -9.92 5.74 -2.46
N ARG A 43 -8.65 5.92 -2.81
CA ARG A 43 -7.53 5.10 -2.30
C ARG A 43 -7.14 5.53 -0.89
N TYR A 44 -6.98 4.56 0.00
CA TYR A 44 -6.40 4.75 1.33
C TYR A 44 -5.50 3.57 1.69
N TYR A 45 -4.53 3.85 2.57
CA TYR A 45 -3.60 2.85 3.08
C TYR A 45 -3.80 2.67 4.58
N THR A 46 -3.49 1.49 5.09
CA THR A 46 -3.55 1.22 6.53
C THR A 46 -2.16 1.00 7.11
N TYR A 47 -2.02 1.20 8.42
CA TYR A 47 -0.76 0.94 9.11
C TYR A 47 -0.32 -0.53 8.96
N ASP A 48 -1.27 -1.46 8.93
CA ASP A 48 -0.98 -2.89 8.75
C ASP A 48 -0.27 -3.17 7.42
N GLN A 49 -0.63 -2.46 6.34
CA GLN A 49 0.03 -2.59 5.03
C GLN A 49 1.47 -2.10 5.06
N TYR A 50 1.75 -1.06 5.86
CA TYR A 50 3.12 -0.61 6.08
C TYR A 50 3.94 -1.67 6.82
N LEU A 51 3.37 -2.30 7.86
CA LEU A 51 4.04 -3.37 8.61
C LEU A 51 4.33 -4.59 7.71
N GLU A 52 3.37 -4.99 6.90
CA GLU A 52 3.51 -6.09 5.93
C GLU A 52 4.63 -5.78 4.92
N PHE A 53 4.59 -4.59 4.32
CA PHE A 53 5.58 -4.13 3.33
C PHE A 53 6.99 -4.00 3.89
N LYS A 54 7.15 -3.58 5.15
CA LYS A 54 8.47 -3.39 5.79
C LYS A 54 9.20 -4.69 6.12
N GLY A 55 8.61 -5.86 5.86
CA GLY A 55 9.33 -7.13 5.82
C GLY A 55 8.98 -8.09 6.95
N VAL A 56 7.71 -8.50 6.99
CA VAL A 56 7.34 -9.82 7.56
C VAL A 56 7.09 -10.85 6.44
N THR A 57 6.97 -10.44 5.17
CA THR A 57 6.78 -11.39 4.06
C THR A 57 8.08 -11.63 3.31
N ASN A 58 8.70 -12.77 3.63
CA ASN A 58 9.71 -13.43 2.79
C ASN A 58 9.14 -13.72 1.39
N ASP A 59 10.00 -13.64 0.39
CA ASP A 59 9.76 -13.99 -1.01
C ASP A 59 8.80 -15.18 -1.25
N SER A 60 7.83 -15.02 -2.15
CA SER A 60 7.43 -16.08 -3.11
C SER A 60 6.34 -15.65 -4.09
N ASN A 61 6.76 -15.35 -5.32
CA ASN A 61 6.24 -15.96 -6.56
C ASN A 61 4.71 -16.17 -6.72
N THR A 62 4.11 -15.45 -7.67
CA THR A 62 3.25 -16.08 -8.69
C THR A 62 3.39 -15.32 -10.01
N LYS A 63 4.30 -15.83 -10.86
CA LYS A 63 4.10 -15.83 -12.31
C LYS A 63 2.69 -16.36 -12.58
N ASN A 64 1.86 -15.65 -13.34
CA ASN A 64 0.78 -16.25 -14.13
C ASN A 64 0.42 -15.28 -15.26
N ASN A 65 1.27 -15.30 -16.28
CA ASN A 65 0.82 -15.09 -17.64
C ASN A 65 -0.07 -16.30 -17.96
N SER A 66 -1.38 -16.11 -18.13
CA SER A 66 -2.23 -17.11 -18.74
C SER A 66 -3.27 -16.45 -19.64
N CYS A 67 -3.04 -16.64 -20.94
CA CYS A 67 -3.90 -16.47 -22.12
C CYS A 67 -4.47 -15.09 -22.43
#